data_AF-A0A3M7CEV6-F1
#
_entry.id   AF-A0A3M7CEV6-F1
#
_cell.length_a   1.000
_cell.length_b   1.000
_cell.length_c   1.000
_cell.angle_alpha   90.00
_cell.angle_beta   90.00
_cell.angle_gamma   90.00
#
_symmetry.space_group_name_H-M   'P 1'
#
loop_
_entity.id
_entity.type
_entity.pdbx_description
1 polymer ?
#
loop_
_entity_poly.entity_id
_entity_poly.type
_entity_poly.pdbx_seq_one_letter_code
_entity_poly.pdbx_strand_id
1 'polypeptide(L)'
;MDSLSSWPIPDEQPTLERLVKCKKYNLRQDPHDNSKDPEIYIRNDDDGPILSWAPAPLPEQYHDLPKTDVSEISVKQCSPESSWPYKTEVNGEATFFKPLFDFKEPEFWRELDALGRSYRAGGIDRLAGLRGIASVDASPTAVGLLITWVDGTKLCDTEKSERQAYSEKWSDQVLSTLQKLHRCDIIWGDVNAHNVLIDRQQNDAWIIDLDGGSRPDHQLQPSEVNKDAERDAVREIFATLKQLLPEESQWLGPFGPAY
;
A
#
# COMPACT_ATOMS: atom_id res chain seq x y z
N MET A 1 -43.75 -14.17 -1.36
CA MET A 1 -43.79 -12.71 -1.15
C MET A 1 -43.61 -12.50 0.32
N ASP A 2 -42.37 -12.23 0.74
CA ASP A 2 -42.07 -11.63 2.03
C ASP A 2 -40.86 -10.72 1.82
N SER A 3 -41.19 -9.45 1.56
CA SER A 3 -40.52 -8.26 2.07
C SER A 3 -38.98 -8.31 2.19
N LEU A 4 -38.29 -8.09 1.07
CA LEU A 4 -36.92 -7.52 1.05
C LEU A 4 -36.91 -6.02 1.46
N SER A 5 -37.98 -5.48 2.05
CA SER A 5 -38.17 -4.04 2.27
C SER A 5 -37.63 -3.51 3.61
N SER A 6 -36.44 -3.94 4.06
CA SER A 6 -35.84 -3.34 5.27
C SER A 6 -34.36 -3.03 5.17
N TRP A 7 -33.76 -3.08 3.97
CA TRP A 7 -32.34 -2.77 3.83
C TRP A 7 -32.14 -1.27 3.55
N PRO A 8 -31.28 -0.59 4.32
CA PRO A 8 -31.08 0.85 4.22
C PRO A 8 -30.26 1.21 2.97
N ILE A 9 -30.71 2.28 2.32
CA ILE A 9 -30.12 2.94 1.14
C ILE A 9 -28.63 3.27 1.35
N PRO A 10 -27.70 2.69 0.55
CA PRO A 10 -26.27 3.03 0.52
C PRO A 10 -25.90 4.24 -0.39
N ASP A 11 -24.77 4.91 -0.08
CA ASP A 11 -24.12 6.05 -0.77
C ASP A 11 -23.18 5.73 -1.97
N GLU A 12 -23.24 6.57 -3.03
CA GLU A 12 -22.59 6.44 -4.37
C GLU A 12 -21.07 6.28 -4.33
N GLN A 13 -20.44 6.71 -3.23
CA GLN A 13 -19.05 6.49 -2.89
C GLN A 13 -19.00 6.33 -1.38
N PRO A 14 -18.81 5.09 -0.85
CA PRO A 14 -18.81 4.92 0.59
C PRO A 14 -17.68 5.73 1.21
N THR A 15 -17.99 6.39 2.32
CA THR A 15 -16.94 6.99 3.15
C THR A 15 -16.16 5.88 3.83
N LEU A 16 -14.88 6.12 4.10
CA LEU A 16 -14.08 5.18 4.87
C LEU A 16 -14.70 4.97 6.27
N GLU A 17 -15.30 6.02 6.88
CA GLU A 17 -16.03 5.93 8.14
C GLU A 17 -17.11 4.85 8.14
N ARG A 18 -17.90 4.79 7.07
CA ARG A 18 -18.96 3.80 6.91
C ARG A 18 -18.37 2.39 6.93
N LEU A 19 -17.28 2.17 6.19
CA LEU A 19 -16.58 0.90 6.18
C LEU A 19 -16.01 0.55 7.58
N VAL A 20 -15.49 1.54 8.33
CA VAL A 20 -14.97 1.30 9.70
C VAL A 20 -16.09 0.85 10.62
N LYS A 21 -17.24 1.53 10.56
CA LYS A 21 -18.40 1.22 11.41
C LYS A 21 -18.98 -0.16 11.14
N CYS A 22 -18.77 -0.72 9.94
CA CYS A 22 -19.22 -2.08 9.59
C CYS A 22 -18.30 -3.22 10.12
N LYS A 23 -17.34 -2.88 10.99
CA LYS A 23 -16.40 -3.61 11.87
C LYS A 23 -16.46 -5.13 12.12
N LYS A 24 -17.45 -5.91 11.69
CA LYS A 24 -17.66 -7.29 12.16
C LYS A 24 -17.65 -8.36 11.07
N TYR A 25 -17.83 -8.01 9.80
CA TYR A 25 -17.90 -9.01 8.74
C TYR A 25 -17.48 -8.42 7.37
N ASN A 26 -16.90 -9.28 6.51
CA ASN A 26 -16.41 -8.97 5.16
C ASN A 26 -17.30 -7.99 4.39
N LEU A 27 -16.76 -6.80 4.09
CA LEU A 27 -17.43 -5.82 3.25
C LEU A 27 -17.22 -6.20 1.78
N ARG A 28 -18.30 -6.54 1.07
CA ARG A 28 -18.27 -6.78 -0.38
C ARG A 28 -19.38 -5.99 -1.07
N GLN A 29 -19.04 -5.41 -2.21
CA GLN A 29 -20.02 -4.86 -3.15
C GLN A 29 -20.48 -5.99 -4.09
N ASP A 30 -21.76 -6.08 -4.45
CA ASP A 30 -22.22 -7.05 -5.44
C ASP A 30 -21.70 -6.66 -6.84
N PRO A 31 -20.89 -7.51 -7.51
CA PRO A 31 -20.33 -7.20 -8.83
C PRO A 31 -21.38 -7.16 -9.96
N HIS A 32 -22.62 -7.59 -9.73
CA HIS A 32 -23.72 -7.48 -10.70
C HIS A 32 -24.57 -6.23 -10.51
N ASP A 33 -24.31 -5.46 -9.44
CA ASP A 33 -24.97 -4.21 -9.18
C ASP A 33 -24.35 -3.09 -10.04
N ASN A 34 -24.88 -2.96 -11.25
CA ASN A 34 -24.52 -1.90 -12.20
C ASN A 34 -25.34 -0.62 -11.99
N SER A 35 -25.98 -0.47 -10.82
CA SER A 35 -26.65 0.77 -10.47
C SER A 35 -25.60 1.87 -10.27
N LYS A 36 -26.06 3.12 -10.29
CA LYS A 36 -25.20 4.28 -10.05
C LYS A 36 -24.63 4.30 -8.62
N ASP A 37 -25.20 3.47 -7.72
CA ASP A 37 -24.91 3.40 -6.29
C ASP A 37 -25.09 1.98 -5.70
N PRO A 38 -24.04 1.13 -5.74
CA PRO A 38 -24.16 -0.28 -5.41
C PRO A 38 -24.08 -0.55 -3.89
N GLU A 39 -24.97 -1.41 -3.39
CA GLU A 39 -25.05 -1.71 -1.96
C GLU A 39 -23.83 -2.53 -1.47
N ILE A 40 -23.25 -2.16 -0.33
CA ILE A 40 -22.16 -2.89 0.33
C ILE A 40 -22.75 -3.86 1.35
N TYR A 41 -22.57 -5.15 1.09
CA TYR A 41 -23.07 -6.21 1.93
C TYR A 41 -21.97 -6.96 2.65
N ILE A 42 -22.39 -7.58 3.74
CA ILE A 42 -21.58 -8.48 4.54
C ILE A 42 -21.66 -9.88 3.91
N ARG A 43 -20.53 -10.44 3.44
CA ARG A 43 -20.48 -11.83 2.92
C ARG A 43 -19.61 -12.73 3.79
N ASN A 44 -20.24 -13.52 4.65
CA ASN A 44 -19.60 -14.67 5.29
C ASN A 44 -19.66 -15.85 4.33
N ASP A 45 -18.61 -16.06 3.55
CA ASP A 45 -18.36 -17.36 2.94
C ASP A 45 -17.38 -18.08 3.90
N ASP A 46 -17.87 -19.05 4.66
CA ASP A 46 -17.06 -19.84 5.60
C ASP A 46 -15.89 -20.51 4.85
N ASP A 47 -14.64 -20.10 5.15
CA ASP A 47 -13.38 -20.87 5.01
C ASP A 47 -12.21 -20.09 5.67
N GLY A 48 -11.98 -20.28 6.98
CA GLY A 48 -10.78 -19.82 7.71
C GLY A 48 -10.87 -18.46 8.44
N PRO A 49 -9.86 -18.08 9.25
CA PRO A 49 -9.80 -16.77 9.89
C PRO A 49 -9.67 -15.67 8.83
N ILE A 50 -10.63 -14.75 8.84
CA ILE A 50 -10.83 -13.72 7.84
C ILE A 50 -10.05 -12.46 8.22
N LEU A 51 -9.38 -11.84 7.24
CA LEU A 51 -8.68 -10.55 7.38
C LEU A 51 -9.66 -9.46 7.81
N SER A 52 -9.52 -8.91 9.02
CA SER A 52 -10.41 -7.88 9.55
C SER A 52 -9.65 -6.59 9.85
N TRP A 53 -10.33 -5.44 9.75
CA TRP A 53 -9.74 -4.20 10.24
C TRP A 53 -9.53 -4.30 11.74
N ALA A 54 -8.33 -3.92 12.18
CA ALA A 54 -7.94 -3.91 13.58
C ALA A 54 -7.61 -2.49 14.05
N PRO A 55 -8.59 -1.57 14.13
CA PRO A 55 -8.28 -0.21 14.57
C PRO A 55 -7.63 -0.23 15.95
N ALA A 56 -6.49 0.44 16.07
CA ALA A 56 -5.66 0.41 17.27
C ALA A 56 -5.36 1.83 17.76
N PRO A 57 -5.25 2.05 19.08
CA PRO A 57 -4.84 3.35 19.62
C PRO A 57 -3.52 3.79 18.98
N LEU A 58 -3.47 5.02 18.47
CA LEU A 58 -2.25 5.56 17.87
C LEU A 58 -1.23 5.90 18.97
N PRO A 59 -0.02 5.32 18.94
CA PRO A 59 1.04 5.66 19.90
C PRO A 59 1.38 7.16 19.89
N GLU A 60 1.68 7.72 21.07
CA GLU A 60 1.96 9.16 21.26
C GLU A 60 3.07 9.69 20.34
N GLN A 61 4.08 8.85 20.05
CA GLN A 61 5.19 9.20 19.18
C GLN A 61 4.80 9.49 17.71
N TYR A 62 3.56 9.21 17.32
CA TYR A 62 3.03 9.51 15.98
C TYR A 62 1.97 10.61 15.98
N HIS A 63 1.70 11.23 17.14
CA HIS A 63 0.68 12.28 17.24
C HIS A 63 1.06 13.57 16.52
N ASP A 64 2.33 13.76 16.17
CA ASP A 64 2.82 14.85 15.32
C ASP A 64 2.54 14.64 13.83
N LEU A 65 2.29 13.40 13.38
CA LEU A 65 2.02 13.08 11.98
C LEU A 65 0.61 13.53 11.55
N PRO A 66 0.41 13.85 10.26
CA PRO A 66 -0.91 14.24 9.75
C PRO A 66 -1.93 13.12 9.98
N LYS A 67 -3.13 13.49 10.40
CA LYS A 67 -4.25 12.59 10.65
C LYS A 67 -5.45 13.10 9.88
N THR A 68 -6.25 12.18 9.36
CA THR A 68 -7.49 12.48 8.65
C THR A 68 -8.57 11.60 9.24
N ASP A 69 -9.65 12.23 9.70
CA ASP A 69 -10.81 11.49 10.18
C ASP A 69 -11.41 10.71 9.02
N VAL A 70 -11.77 9.46 9.24
CA VAL A 70 -12.31 8.57 8.21
C VAL A 70 -13.60 9.09 7.56
N SER A 71 -14.32 10.04 8.18
CA SER A 71 -15.49 10.72 7.60
C SER A 71 -15.11 11.68 6.47
N GLU A 72 -13.87 12.15 6.44
CA GLU A 72 -13.32 13.05 5.41
C GLU A 72 -12.74 12.29 4.21
N ILE A 73 -12.69 10.96 4.28
CA ILE A 73 -12.06 10.10 3.28
C ILE A 73 -13.15 9.45 2.41
N SER A 74 -13.14 9.78 1.13
CA SER A 74 -14.02 9.13 0.15
C SER A 74 -13.30 7.95 -0.51
N VAL A 75 -13.99 6.81 -0.64
CA VAL A 75 -13.47 5.66 -1.38
C VAL A 75 -13.78 5.83 -2.86
N LYS A 76 -12.75 5.69 -3.70
CA LYS A 76 -12.89 5.79 -5.17
C LYS A 76 -12.85 4.44 -5.84
N GLN A 77 -11.99 3.53 -5.36
CA GLN A 77 -11.89 2.18 -5.90
C GLN A 77 -11.53 1.17 -4.80
N CYS A 78 -12.10 -0.02 -4.95
CA CYS A 78 -11.80 -1.19 -4.14
C CYS A 78 -11.00 -2.22 -4.94
N SER A 79 -10.20 -3.03 -4.26
CA SER A 79 -9.48 -4.13 -4.89
C SER A 79 -10.49 -5.15 -5.43
N PRO A 80 -10.37 -5.59 -6.69
CA PRO A 80 -11.27 -6.59 -7.27
C PRO A 80 -11.29 -7.91 -6.49
N GLU A 81 -10.16 -8.28 -5.88
CA GLU A 81 -9.96 -9.58 -5.22
C GLU A 81 -10.52 -9.60 -3.80
N SER A 82 -10.41 -8.48 -3.07
CA SER A 82 -10.73 -8.42 -1.64
C SER A 82 -11.88 -7.47 -1.32
N SER A 83 -12.32 -6.65 -2.27
CA SER A 83 -13.31 -5.57 -2.08
C SER A 83 -12.88 -4.50 -1.06
N TRP A 84 -11.63 -4.53 -0.57
CA TRP A 84 -11.11 -3.49 0.32
C TRP A 84 -10.82 -2.20 -0.44
N PRO A 85 -11.09 -1.02 0.16
CA PRO A 85 -10.70 0.24 -0.43
C PRO A 85 -9.18 0.26 -0.58
N TYR A 86 -8.70 0.72 -1.72
CA TYR A 86 -7.27 0.89 -1.96
C TYR A 86 -6.97 2.24 -2.60
N LYS A 87 -7.88 2.78 -3.43
CA LYS A 87 -7.81 4.15 -3.92
C LYS A 87 -8.85 5.00 -3.20
N THR A 88 -8.38 6.02 -2.51
CA THR A 88 -9.18 6.98 -1.74
C THR A 88 -8.91 8.40 -2.22
N GLU A 89 -9.73 9.35 -1.78
CA GLU A 89 -9.53 10.78 -2.02
C GLU A 89 -9.80 11.56 -0.74
N VAL A 90 -8.90 12.49 -0.43
CA VAL A 90 -8.98 13.41 0.69
C VAL A 90 -8.76 14.81 0.15
N ASN A 91 -9.72 15.73 0.39
CA ASN A 91 -9.65 17.11 -0.10
C ASN A 91 -9.38 17.23 -1.62
N GLY A 92 -9.89 16.30 -2.42
CA GLY A 92 -9.69 16.27 -3.87
C GLY A 92 -8.33 15.70 -4.33
N GLU A 93 -7.47 15.25 -3.41
CA GLU A 93 -6.22 14.56 -3.72
C GLU A 93 -6.38 13.04 -3.60
N ALA A 94 -5.99 12.31 -4.65
CA ALA A 94 -6.01 10.86 -4.65
C ALA A 94 -4.91 10.30 -3.73
N THR A 95 -5.27 9.26 -2.97
CA THR A 95 -4.37 8.56 -2.04
C THR A 95 -4.52 7.06 -2.21
N PHE A 96 -3.46 6.32 -1.90
CA PHE A 96 -3.53 4.90 -1.66
C PHE A 96 -3.85 4.66 -0.18
N PHE A 97 -4.88 3.88 0.11
CA PHE A 97 -5.23 3.50 1.48
C PHE A 97 -4.66 2.12 1.80
N LYS A 98 -3.77 2.07 2.79
CA LYS A 98 -3.23 0.81 3.33
C LYS A 98 -3.87 0.53 4.69
N PRO A 99 -4.84 -0.41 4.78
CA PRO A 99 -5.55 -0.70 6.03
C PRO A 99 -4.66 -1.34 7.10
N LEU A 100 -4.98 -1.09 8.36
CA LEU A 100 -4.46 -1.84 9.50
C LEU A 100 -5.28 -3.14 9.67
N PHE A 101 -4.65 -4.27 9.35
CA PHE A 101 -5.23 -5.59 9.52
C PHE A 101 -4.70 -6.30 10.78
N ASP A 102 -5.55 -7.12 11.40
CA ASP A 102 -5.26 -7.91 12.61
C ASP A 102 -4.02 -8.81 12.55
N PHE A 103 -3.73 -9.42 11.39
CA PHE A 103 -2.55 -10.29 11.20
C PHE A 103 -1.32 -9.57 10.64
N LYS A 104 -1.38 -8.25 10.42
CA LYS A 104 -0.27 -7.44 9.87
C LYS A 104 0.17 -6.30 10.80
N GLU A 105 -0.12 -6.38 12.10
CA GLU A 105 0.24 -5.29 13.02
C GLU A 105 1.75 -4.96 12.98
N PRO A 106 2.69 -5.93 13.06
CA PRO A 106 4.11 -5.61 13.02
C PRO A 106 4.53 -4.87 11.74
N GLU A 107 4.08 -5.36 10.58
CA GLU A 107 4.36 -4.81 9.26
C GLU A 107 3.77 -3.40 9.11
N PHE A 108 2.53 -3.20 9.56
CA PHE A 108 1.87 -1.90 9.56
C PHE A 108 2.64 -0.87 10.40
N TRP A 109 3.01 -1.21 11.63
CA TRP A 109 3.71 -0.29 12.51
C TRP A 109 5.12 0.04 12.01
N ARG A 110 5.79 -0.94 11.37
CA ARG A 110 7.08 -0.71 10.72
C ARG A 110 6.96 0.28 9.56
N GLU A 111 5.96 0.09 8.71
CA GLU A 111 5.73 1.00 7.59
C GLU A 111 5.33 2.41 8.06
N LEU A 112 4.49 2.52 9.09
CA LEU A 112 4.17 3.82 9.70
C LEU A 112 5.43 4.52 10.24
N ASP A 113 6.32 3.79 10.92
CA ASP A 113 7.57 4.35 11.41
C ASP A 113 8.47 4.82 10.25
N ALA A 114 8.65 3.99 9.22
CA ALA A 114 9.47 4.32 8.05
C ALA A 114 8.93 5.54 7.28
N LEU A 115 7.63 5.54 6.97
CA LEU A 115 6.97 6.63 6.27
C LEU A 115 6.91 7.90 7.13
N GLY A 116 6.73 7.77 8.45
CA GLY A 116 6.78 8.88 9.40
C GLY A 116 8.16 9.53 9.48
N ARG A 117 9.25 8.75 9.48
CA ARG A 117 10.63 9.27 9.39
C ARG A 117 10.86 10.00 8.08
N SER A 118 10.43 9.42 6.96
CA SER A 118 10.51 10.07 5.65
C SER A 118 9.76 11.40 5.63
N TYR A 119 8.53 11.44 6.16
CA TYR A 119 7.73 12.66 6.28
C TYR A 119 8.44 13.73 7.10
N ARG A 120 8.97 13.38 8.28
CA ARG A 120 9.72 14.30 9.15
C ARG A 120 11.00 14.84 8.50
N ALA A 121 11.60 14.08 7.59
CA ALA A 121 12.76 14.51 6.81
C ALA A 121 12.40 15.45 5.62
N GLY A 122 11.13 15.82 5.46
CA GLY A 122 10.64 16.65 4.35
C GLY A 122 10.19 15.84 3.13
N GLY A 123 10.04 14.52 3.28
CA GLY A 123 9.68 13.60 2.21
C GLY A 123 10.88 13.13 1.38
N ILE A 124 10.69 11.99 0.72
CA ILE A 124 11.67 11.41 -0.21
C ILE A 124 11.05 11.41 -1.60
N ASP A 125 11.70 12.12 -2.52
CA ASP A 125 11.30 12.13 -3.94
C ASP A 125 11.31 10.70 -4.51
N ARG A 126 10.24 10.36 -5.26
CA ARG A 126 9.94 9.04 -5.85
C ARG A 126 9.70 7.89 -4.86
N LEU A 127 9.42 8.22 -3.61
CA LEU A 127 8.79 7.31 -2.66
C LEU A 127 7.29 7.60 -2.62
N ALA A 128 6.45 6.56 -2.66
CA ALA A 128 5.05 6.72 -2.26
C ALA A 128 4.98 7.01 -0.74
N GLY A 129 5.08 8.29 -0.40
CA GLY A 129 5.24 8.76 0.99
C GLY A 129 3.92 8.94 1.74
N LEU A 130 4.02 9.11 3.06
CA LEU A 130 2.89 9.38 3.96
C LEU A 130 2.17 10.68 3.56
N ARG A 131 0.84 10.61 3.45
CA ARG A 131 -0.06 11.77 3.35
C ARG A 131 -0.88 11.97 4.62
N GLY A 132 -1.16 10.90 5.34
CA GLY A 132 -1.90 10.96 6.59
C GLY A 132 -2.07 9.59 7.24
N ILE A 133 -2.51 9.60 8.48
CA ILE A 133 -3.02 8.43 9.19
C ILE A 133 -4.55 8.54 9.17
N ALA A 134 -5.22 7.53 8.62
CA ALA A 134 -6.68 7.46 8.71
C ALA A 134 -7.05 7.09 10.14
N SER A 135 -7.86 7.92 10.81
CA SER A 135 -8.20 7.75 12.23
C SER A 135 -9.69 7.87 12.52
N VAL A 136 -10.10 7.30 13.66
CA VAL A 136 -11.40 7.55 14.30
C VAL A 136 -11.19 8.13 15.71
N ASP A 137 -12.20 8.83 16.20
CA ASP A 137 -12.35 9.35 17.58
C ASP A 137 -11.39 10.49 17.99
N ALA A 138 -11.73 11.14 19.11
CA ALA A 138 -10.96 12.27 19.66
C ALA A 138 -9.59 11.85 20.24
N SER A 139 -9.50 10.64 20.81
CA SER A 139 -8.22 9.97 21.05
C SER A 139 -7.92 9.16 19.80
N PRO A 140 -6.92 9.53 18.99
CA PRO A 140 -6.81 9.02 17.63
C PRO A 140 -6.57 7.51 17.66
N THR A 141 -7.54 6.77 17.12
CA THR A 141 -7.43 5.34 16.86
C THR A 141 -7.11 5.18 15.38
N ALA A 142 -5.93 4.62 15.06
CA ALA A 142 -5.51 4.40 13.69
C ALA A 142 -6.34 3.27 13.04
N VAL A 143 -6.78 3.51 11.81
CA VAL A 143 -7.51 2.56 10.95
C VAL A 143 -6.64 2.12 9.77
N GLY A 144 -5.74 2.99 9.32
CA GLY A 144 -4.85 2.71 8.20
C GLY A 144 -3.95 3.89 7.85
N LEU A 145 -3.16 3.75 6.80
CA LEU A 145 -2.30 4.79 6.24
C LEU A 145 -2.90 5.35 4.96
N LEU A 146 -2.80 6.67 4.80
CA LEU A 146 -2.99 7.36 3.53
C LEU A 146 -1.63 7.64 2.93
N ILE A 147 -1.37 7.06 1.78
CA ILE A 147 -0.08 7.08 1.07
C ILE A 147 -0.27 7.80 -0.27
N THR A 148 0.80 8.37 -0.81
CA THR A 148 0.79 8.99 -2.14
C THR A 148 0.27 8.00 -3.19
N TRP A 149 -0.77 8.40 -3.92
CA TRP A 149 -1.24 7.65 -5.09
C TRP A 149 -0.29 7.87 -6.26
N VAL A 150 0.24 6.78 -6.81
CA VAL A 150 1.02 6.79 -8.06
C VAL A 150 0.18 6.09 -9.12
N ASP A 151 -0.18 6.81 -10.19
CA ASP A 151 -0.92 6.23 -11.30
C ASP A 151 0.05 5.50 -12.24
N GLY A 152 0.43 4.29 -11.84
CA GLY A 152 1.48 3.54 -12.51
C GLY A 152 1.16 2.07 -12.74
N THR A 153 2.05 1.42 -13.47
CA THR A 153 2.06 -0.03 -13.68
C THR A 153 3.20 -0.62 -12.85
N LYS A 154 3.02 -1.80 -12.25
CA LYS A 154 4.15 -2.46 -11.54
C LYS A 154 5.26 -2.79 -12.53
N LEU A 155 6.50 -2.69 -12.08
CA LEU A 155 7.67 -2.98 -12.91
C LEU A 155 7.64 -4.43 -13.43
N CYS A 156 7.14 -5.39 -12.65
CA CYS A 156 6.96 -6.77 -13.10
C CYS A 156 5.91 -6.93 -14.22
N ASP A 157 4.88 -6.09 -14.22
CA ASP A 157 3.78 -6.14 -15.20
C ASP A 157 4.09 -5.30 -16.44
N THR A 158 5.25 -4.64 -16.48
CA THR A 158 5.67 -3.78 -17.59
C THR A 158 6.16 -4.60 -18.78
N GLU A 159 5.83 -4.16 -19.99
CA GLU A 159 6.20 -4.85 -21.23
C GLU A 159 7.70 -5.07 -21.34
N LYS A 160 8.11 -6.23 -21.87
CA LYS A 160 9.53 -6.59 -21.98
C LYS A 160 10.33 -5.58 -22.82
N SER A 161 9.74 -5.07 -23.89
CA SER A 161 10.36 -4.05 -24.74
C SER A 161 10.64 -2.75 -23.98
N GLU A 162 9.73 -2.32 -23.11
CA GLU A 162 9.91 -1.14 -22.27
C GLU A 162 10.97 -1.37 -21.19
N ARG A 163 10.93 -2.54 -20.52
CA ARG A 163 11.99 -2.93 -19.57
C ARG A 163 13.36 -2.93 -20.22
N GLN A 164 13.48 -3.38 -21.46
CA GLN A 164 14.74 -3.33 -22.21
C GLN A 164 15.18 -1.89 -22.54
N ALA A 165 14.23 -1.02 -22.88
CA ALA A 165 14.52 0.37 -23.26
C ALA A 165 14.87 1.27 -22.06
N TYR A 166 14.22 1.09 -20.90
CA TYR A 166 14.26 2.07 -19.80
C TYR A 166 14.87 1.55 -18.50
N SER A 167 15.28 0.28 -18.41
CA SER A 167 15.78 -0.30 -17.15
C SER A 167 16.99 0.44 -16.56
N GLU A 168 17.87 1.03 -17.37
CA GLU A 168 18.97 1.88 -16.85
C GLU A 168 18.44 3.12 -16.13
N LYS A 169 17.52 3.86 -16.78
CA LYS A 169 16.84 5.03 -16.19
C LYS A 169 16.14 4.65 -14.88
N TRP A 170 15.35 3.58 -14.90
CA TRP A 170 14.57 3.16 -13.73
C TRP A 170 15.47 2.64 -12.61
N SER A 171 16.54 1.92 -12.93
CA SER A 171 17.52 1.46 -11.93
C SER A 171 18.18 2.64 -11.23
N ASP A 172 18.62 3.66 -11.97
CA ASP A 172 19.22 4.88 -11.39
C ASP A 172 18.24 5.62 -10.48
N GLN A 173 16.96 5.70 -10.87
CA GLN A 173 15.91 6.34 -10.07
C GLN A 173 15.62 5.57 -8.77
N VAL A 174 15.49 4.24 -8.85
CA VAL A 174 15.29 3.39 -7.67
C VAL A 174 16.51 3.46 -6.74
N LEU A 175 17.73 3.36 -7.26
CA LEU A 175 18.96 3.47 -6.46
C LEU A 175 19.11 4.85 -5.81
N SER A 176 18.73 5.92 -6.50
CA SER A 176 18.72 7.28 -5.93
C SER A 176 17.72 7.42 -4.77
N THR A 177 16.53 6.86 -4.94
CA THR A 177 15.47 6.85 -3.91
C THR A 177 15.90 6.02 -2.70
N LEU A 178 16.45 4.82 -2.95
CA LEU A 178 16.99 3.94 -1.93
C LEU A 178 18.14 4.60 -1.15
N GLN A 179 19.03 5.34 -1.82
CA GLN A 179 20.07 6.09 -1.13
C GLN A 179 19.50 7.14 -0.17
N LYS A 180 18.39 7.80 -0.51
CA LYS A 180 17.71 8.76 0.37
C LYS A 180 17.08 8.05 1.57
N LEU A 181 16.43 6.89 1.36
CA LEU A 181 15.93 6.05 2.46
C LEU A 181 17.05 5.68 3.45
N HIS A 182 18.18 5.20 2.94
CA HIS A 182 19.34 4.81 3.75
C HIS A 182 19.96 5.96 4.54
N ARG A 183 19.89 7.21 4.04
CA ARG A 183 20.35 8.41 4.76
C ARG A 183 19.43 8.78 5.93
N CYS A 184 18.18 8.35 5.89
CA CYS A 184 17.21 8.51 6.97
C CYS A 184 17.15 7.28 7.89
N ASP A 185 18.11 6.35 7.77
CA ASP A 185 18.13 5.06 8.46
C ASP A 185 16.83 4.25 8.30
N ILE A 186 16.29 4.29 7.07
CA ILE A 186 15.16 3.48 6.65
C ILE A 186 15.67 2.36 5.73
N ILE A 187 15.34 1.11 6.07
CA ILE A 187 15.54 -0.07 5.23
C ILE A 187 14.24 -0.36 4.49
N TRP A 188 14.31 -0.54 3.17
CA TRP A 188 13.13 -0.83 2.35
C TRP A 188 12.47 -2.14 2.79
N GLY A 189 13.27 -3.18 3.00
CA GLY A 189 12.90 -4.47 3.56
C GLY A 189 12.41 -5.45 2.50
N ASP A 190 11.68 -5.01 1.49
CA ASP A 190 11.12 -5.87 0.45
C ASP A 190 11.45 -5.40 -0.97
N VAL A 191 12.74 -5.47 -1.31
CA VAL A 191 13.25 -5.12 -2.64
C VAL A 191 12.77 -6.16 -3.66
N ASN A 192 11.74 -5.80 -4.43
CA ASN A 192 11.08 -6.63 -5.42
C ASN A 192 10.53 -5.77 -6.58
N ALA A 193 10.52 -6.29 -7.81
CA ALA A 193 9.89 -5.67 -8.97
C ALA A 193 8.38 -5.37 -8.78
N HIS A 194 7.68 -6.11 -7.92
CA HIS A 194 6.30 -5.82 -7.55
C HIS A 194 6.14 -4.52 -6.75
N ASN A 195 7.17 -4.13 -6.01
CA ASN A 195 7.19 -2.95 -5.14
C ASN A 195 7.83 -1.72 -5.83
N VAL A 196 7.95 -1.77 -7.16
CA VAL A 196 8.31 -0.62 -7.98
C VAL A 196 7.16 -0.32 -8.94
N LEU A 197 6.66 0.92 -8.91
CA LEU A 197 5.69 1.41 -9.88
C LEU A 197 6.38 2.27 -10.94
N ILE A 198 6.01 2.08 -12.19
CA ILE A 198 6.36 2.96 -13.30
C ILE A 198 5.20 3.93 -13.50
N ASP A 199 5.42 5.19 -13.16
CA ASP A 199 4.42 6.25 -13.33
C ASP A 199 4.06 6.41 -14.81
N ARG A 200 2.76 6.42 -15.11
CA ARG A 200 2.25 6.42 -16.50
C ARG A 200 2.53 7.74 -17.23
N GLN A 201 2.66 8.86 -16.52
CA GLN A 201 2.82 10.18 -17.13
C GLN A 201 4.30 10.52 -17.38
N GLN A 202 5.16 10.32 -16.39
CA GLN A 202 6.58 10.69 -16.48
C GLN A 202 7.48 9.50 -16.87
N ASN A 203 6.91 8.29 -16.94
CA ASN A 203 7.65 7.05 -17.19
C ASN A 203 8.80 6.86 -16.19
N ASP A 204 8.53 7.19 -14.94
CA ASP A 204 9.49 7.32 -13.85
C ASP A 204 9.25 6.22 -12.82
N ALA A 205 10.32 5.64 -12.27
CA ALA A 205 10.23 4.59 -11.27
C ALA A 205 10.04 5.15 -9.86
N TRP A 206 9.08 4.58 -9.13
CA TRP A 206 8.72 4.91 -7.75
C TRP A 206 8.86 3.68 -6.85
N ILE A 207 9.45 3.87 -5.67
CA ILE A 207 9.44 2.86 -4.61
C ILE A 207 8.10 2.93 -3.88
N ILE A 208 7.48 1.76 -3.68
CA ILE A 208 6.32 1.56 -2.81
C ILE A 208 6.63 0.49 -1.77
N ASP A 209 5.76 0.41 -0.77
CA ASP A 209 5.74 -0.62 0.28
C ASP A 209 7.02 -0.69 1.14
N LEU A 210 6.93 -0.17 2.38
CA LEU A 210 8.01 -0.22 3.37
C LEU A 210 7.64 -1.13 4.54
N ASP A 211 6.84 -2.17 4.32
CA ASP A 211 6.37 -3.07 5.38
C ASP A 211 7.33 -4.23 5.66
N GLY A 212 8.19 -4.54 4.68
CA GLY A 212 9.39 -5.38 4.82
C GLY A 212 9.16 -6.84 4.56
N GLY A 213 7.92 -7.18 4.17
CA GLY A 213 7.50 -8.55 3.97
C GLY A 213 7.77 -9.41 5.21
N SER A 214 8.04 -10.69 4.97
CA SER A 214 8.26 -11.68 6.04
C SER A 214 9.71 -11.77 6.51
N ARG A 215 10.49 -10.69 6.39
CA ARG A 215 11.90 -10.71 6.74
C ARG A 215 12.13 -10.73 8.25
N PRO A 216 13.18 -11.43 8.72
CA PRO A 216 13.60 -11.34 10.11
C PRO A 216 14.07 -9.94 10.49
N ASP A 217 13.76 -9.49 11.72
CA ASP A 217 14.09 -8.16 12.24
C ASP A 217 15.55 -7.74 12.07
N HIS A 218 16.50 -8.69 12.19
CA HIS A 218 17.93 -8.40 12.04
C HIS A 218 18.30 -7.92 10.61
N GLN A 219 17.52 -8.31 9.60
CA GLN A 219 17.68 -7.88 8.21
C GLN A 219 17.01 -6.53 7.94
N LEU A 220 16.15 -6.07 8.86
CA LEU A 220 15.42 -4.81 8.77
C LEU A 220 16.10 -3.66 9.54
N GLN A 221 17.21 -3.95 10.23
CA GLN A 221 18.02 -2.94 10.91
C GLN A 221 18.83 -2.10 9.91
N PRO A 222 19.02 -0.79 10.13
CA PRO A 222 19.74 0.11 9.23
C PRO A 222 21.28 -0.06 9.31
N SER A 223 21.77 -1.29 9.25
CA SER A 223 23.20 -1.60 9.17
C SER A 223 23.74 -1.40 7.76
N GLU A 224 25.03 -1.07 7.62
CA GLU A 224 25.65 -0.95 6.28
C GLU A 224 25.56 -2.26 5.48
N VAL A 225 25.61 -3.42 6.15
CA VAL A 225 25.44 -4.73 5.52
C VAL A 225 24.05 -4.86 4.87
N ASN A 226 22.99 -4.47 5.59
CA ASN A 226 21.63 -4.53 5.04
C ASN A 226 21.45 -3.49 3.93
N LYS A 227 21.97 -2.27 4.11
CA LYS A 227 21.94 -1.22 3.08
C LYS A 227 22.67 -1.65 1.79
N ASP A 228 23.81 -2.35 1.90
CA ASP A 228 24.52 -2.91 0.75
C ASP A 228 23.72 -4.04 0.08
N ALA A 229 23.13 -4.94 0.87
CA ALA A 229 22.29 -6.01 0.34
C ALA A 229 21.10 -5.47 -0.48
N GLU A 230 20.45 -4.38 -0.04
CA GLU A 230 19.37 -3.75 -0.81
C GLU A 230 19.86 -3.13 -2.12
N ARG A 231 21.04 -2.49 -2.11
CA ARG A 231 21.66 -1.94 -3.32
C ARG A 231 21.94 -3.04 -4.35
N ASP A 232 22.48 -4.16 -3.90
CA ASP A 232 22.80 -5.29 -4.77
C ASP A 232 21.54 -5.98 -5.29
N ALA A 233 20.52 -6.13 -4.45
CA ALA A 233 19.20 -6.63 -4.83
C ALA A 233 18.57 -5.79 -5.96
N VAL A 234 18.60 -4.46 -5.85
CA VAL A 234 18.09 -3.57 -6.93
C VAL A 234 18.84 -3.82 -8.24
N ARG A 235 20.17 -3.91 -8.19
CA ARG A 235 20.99 -4.16 -9.40
C ARG A 235 20.66 -5.50 -10.04
N GLU A 236 20.49 -6.54 -9.23
CA GLU A 236 20.15 -7.89 -9.69
C GLU A 236 18.76 -7.93 -10.34
N ILE A 237 17.77 -7.30 -9.72
CA ILE A 237 16.41 -7.18 -10.27
C ILE A 237 16.46 -6.57 -11.67
N PHE A 238 17.10 -5.40 -11.82
CA PHE A 238 17.14 -4.70 -13.11
C PHE A 238 18.02 -5.40 -14.16
N ALA A 239 19.05 -6.15 -13.76
CA ALA A 239 19.84 -6.98 -14.66
C ALA A 239 19.03 -8.16 -15.23
N THR A 240 18.19 -8.78 -14.40
CA THR A 240 17.45 -10.00 -14.74
C THR A 240 16.14 -9.69 -15.46
N LEU A 241 15.40 -8.67 -15.02
CA LEU A 241 14.10 -8.27 -15.57
C LEU A 241 14.12 -8.01 -17.08
N LYS A 242 15.25 -7.54 -17.64
CA LYS A 242 15.39 -7.28 -19.09
C LYS A 242 15.14 -8.52 -19.96
N GLN A 243 15.27 -9.72 -19.39
CA GLN A 243 15.20 -10.98 -20.12
C GLN A 243 13.91 -11.76 -19.88
N LEU A 244 13.24 -11.55 -18.75
CA LEU A 244 12.07 -12.30 -18.33
C LEU A 244 10.77 -11.78 -18.96
N LEU A 245 9.80 -12.68 -19.17
CA LEU A 245 8.42 -12.30 -19.45
C LEU A 245 7.74 -11.78 -18.16
N PRO A 246 6.65 -10.99 -18.24
CA PRO A 246 5.97 -10.45 -17.07
C PRO A 246 5.61 -11.51 -16.02
N GLU A 247 5.05 -12.65 -16.48
CA GLU A 247 4.65 -13.79 -15.64
C GLU A 247 5.81 -14.43 -14.86
N GLU A 248 7.04 -14.36 -15.39
CA GLU A 248 8.25 -14.89 -14.73
C GLU A 248 8.85 -13.89 -13.74
N SER A 249 8.33 -12.66 -13.69
CA SER A 249 8.95 -11.54 -12.98
C SER A 249 8.17 -10.99 -11.79
N GLN A 250 6.97 -11.51 -11.53
CA GLN A 250 6.07 -11.02 -10.47
C GLN A 250 6.65 -11.07 -9.05
N TRP A 251 7.62 -11.96 -8.80
CA TRP A 251 8.30 -12.08 -7.51
C TRP A 251 9.81 -11.94 -7.63
N LEU A 252 10.29 -11.31 -8.70
CA LEU A 252 11.72 -11.17 -8.93
C LEU A 252 12.30 -10.17 -7.93
N GLY A 253 12.99 -10.74 -6.95
CA GLY A 253 13.80 -10.10 -5.93
C GLY A 253 14.44 -11.20 -5.08
N PRO A 254 15.56 -10.95 -4.39
CA PRO A 254 16.25 -11.99 -3.61
C PRO A 254 15.42 -12.50 -2.42
N PHE A 255 14.24 -11.92 -2.20
CA PHE A 255 13.41 -12.07 -1.00
C PHE A 255 11.95 -12.42 -1.33
N GLY A 256 11.62 -12.61 -2.61
CA GLY A 256 10.33 -13.19 -3.02
C GLY A 256 10.23 -14.66 -2.60
N PRO A 257 9.02 -15.24 -2.57
CA PRO A 257 8.87 -16.67 -2.36
C PRO A 257 9.70 -17.45 -3.39
N ALA A 258 10.57 -18.33 -2.92
CA ALA A 258 11.30 -19.26 -3.78
C ALA A 258 10.28 -20.18 -4.46
N TYR A 259 10.28 -20.23 -5.79
CA TYR A 259 9.56 -21.24 -6.55
C TYR A 259 10.22 -22.61 -6.42
#